data_AF-A0A1G9Z7Y1-F1
#
_entry.id   AF-A0A1G9Z7Y1-F1
#
_cell.length_a   1.000
_cell.length_b   1.000
_cell.length_c   1.000
_cell.angle_alpha   90.00
_cell.angle_beta   90.00
_cell.angle_gamma   90.00
#
_symmetry.space_group_name_H-M   'P 1'
#
loop_
_entity.id
_entity.type
_entity.pdbx_description
1 polymer ?
#
loop_
_entity_poly.entity_id
_entity_poly.type
_entity_poly.pdbx_seq_one_letter_code
_entity_poly.pdbx_strand_id
1 'polypeptide(L)' 'MSGGRSAAEVNAEIRALWASGSLASEDRGRYHQLVVEWARAVDAERFGGEQGLAA' A
#
# COMPACT_ATOMS: atom_id res chain seq x y z
N MET A 1 5.10 9.50 -17.26
CA MET A 1 5.07 8.23 -16.52
C MET A 1 4.56 8.55 -15.13
N SER A 2 3.33 8.19 -14.79
CA SER A 2 2.87 8.31 -13.40
C SER A 2 2.45 6.93 -12.93
N GLY A 3 3.45 6.06 -12.78
CA GLY A 3 3.28 4.88 -11.94
C GLY A 3 3.16 5.38 -10.51
N GLY A 4 2.02 5.12 -9.87
CA GLY A 4 1.88 5.38 -8.44
C GLY A 4 2.85 4.53 -7.62
N ARG A 5 2.86 4.72 -6.29
CA ARG A 5 3.64 3.88 -5.38
C ARG A 5 3.19 2.42 -5.48
N SER A 6 4.14 1.49 -5.43
CA SER A 6 3.85 0.05 -5.37
C SER A 6 3.21 -0.32 -4.03
N ALA A 7 2.48 -1.43 -4.01
CA ALA A 7 1.91 -1.97 -2.79
C ALA A 7 3.00 -2.30 -1.75
N ALA A 8 4.19 -2.72 -2.21
CA ALA A 8 5.33 -2.98 -1.33
C ALA A 8 5.83 -1.72 -0.62
N GLU A 9 5.94 -0.60 -1.34
CA GLU A 9 6.35 0.69 -0.76
C GLU A 9 5.34 1.20 0.26
N VAL A 10 4.04 1.16 -0.07
CA VAL A 10 2.99 1.63 0.87
C VAL A 10 2.92 0.73 2.11
N ASN A 11 3.07 -0.58 1.94
CA ASN A 11 3.06 -1.53 3.07
C ASN A 11 4.29 -1.36 3.99
N ALA A 12 5.45 -1.00 3.45
CA ALA A 12 6.63 -0.69 4.26
C ALA A 12 6.37 0.52 5.18
N GLU A 13 5.67 1.54 4.68
CA GLU A 13 5.28 2.70 5.49
C GLU A 13 4.23 2.34 6.55
N ILE A 14 3.23 1.52 6.21
CA ILE A 14 2.26 0.99 7.19
C ILE A 14 2.99 0.29 8.34
N ARG A 15 3.97 -0.57 8.03
CA ARG A 15 4.75 -1.28 9.05
C ARG A 15 5.60 -0.35 9.90
N ALA A 16 6.13 0.73 9.31
CA ALA A 16 6.92 1.72 10.04
C ALA A 16 6.08 2.43 11.13
N LEU A 17 4.77 2.63 10.91
CA LEU A 17 3.86 3.17 11.93
C LEU A 17 3.68 2.24 13.14
N TRP A 18 4.05 0.97 13.02
CA TRP A 18 3.93 -0.05 14.07
C TRP A 18 5.29 -0.39 14.70
N ALA A 19 6.28 0.52 14.66
CA ALA A 19 7.65 0.27 15.09
C ALA A 19 7.80 -0.31 16.52
N SER A 20 6.84 -0.06 17.43
CA SER A 20 6.81 -0.58 18.81
C SER A 20 5.78 -1.71 19.02
N GLY A 21 5.23 -2.29 17.94
CA GLY A 21 4.17 -3.29 18.00
C GLY A 21 2.78 -2.71 18.29
N SER A 22 2.65 -1.38 18.37
CA SER A 22 1.38 -0.67 18.53
C SER A 22 1.32 0.58 17.65
N LEU A 23 0.12 0.95 17.22
CA LEU A 23 -0.13 2.17 16.45
C LEU A 23 -0.51 3.33 17.40
N ALA A 24 0.23 4.44 17.31
CA ALA A 24 -0.10 5.64 18.07
C ALA A 24 -1.46 6.22 17.63
N SER A 25 -2.20 6.82 18.58
CA SER A 25 -3.53 7.38 18.28
C SER A 25 -3.48 8.52 17.27
N GLU A 26 -2.40 9.30 17.25
CA GLU A 26 -2.15 10.37 16.28
C GLU A 26 -1.96 9.84 14.85
N ASP A 27 -1.40 8.64 14.71
CA ASP A 27 -1.10 8.01 13.41
C ASP A 27 -2.31 7.28 12.80
N ARG A 28 -3.44 7.14 13.52
CA ARG A 28 -4.62 6.41 13.03
C ARG A 28 -5.15 6.97 11.70
N GLY A 29 -5.14 8.29 11.52
CA GLY A 29 -5.56 8.94 10.28
C GLY A 29 -4.64 8.58 9.11
N ARG A 30 -3.32 8.66 9.33
CA ARG A 30 -2.31 8.30 8.34
C ARG A 30 -2.36 6.83 7.99
N TYR A 31 -2.51 5.96 8.99
CA TYR A 31 -2.71 4.52 8.79
C TYR A 31 -3.90 4.24 7.87
N HIS A 32 -5.05 4.87 8.12
CA HIS A 32 -6.23 4.69 7.28
C HIS A 32 -5.99 5.12 5.83
N GLN A 33 -5.32 6.26 5.62
CA GLN A 33 -4.95 6.72 4.28
C GLN A 33 -4.04 5.72 3.56
N LEU A 34 -3.01 5.22 4.24
CA LEU A 34 -2.07 4.25 3.67
C LEU A 34 -2.75 2.91 3.36
N VAL A 35 -3.69 2.44 4.19
CA VAL A 35 -4.45 1.21 3.90
C VAL A 35 -5.30 1.36 2.63
N VAL A 36 -5.97 2.49 2.44
CA VAL A 36 -6.75 2.77 1.22
C VAL A 36 -5.84 2.84 -0.01
N GLU A 37 -4.68 3.49 0.12
CA GLU A 37 -3.71 3.57 -0.97
C GLU A 37 -3.12 2.19 -1.31
N TRP A 38 -2.76 1.40 -0.30
CA TRP A 38 -2.25 0.05 -0.47
C TRP A 38 -3.26 -0.84 -1.20
N ALA A 39 -4.55 -0.77 -0.84
CA ALA A 39 -5.60 -1.52 -1.51
C ALA A 39 -5.68 -1.18 -3.01
N ARG A 40 -5.55 0.11 -3.37
CA ARG A 40 -5.51 0.55 -4.77
C ARG A 40 -4.26 0.07 -5.50
N ALA A 41 -3.10 0.08 -4.82
CA ALA A 41 -1.84 -0.38 -5.39
C ALA A 41 -1.86 -1.90 -5.65
N VAL A 42 -2.39 -2.71 -4.71
CA VAL A 42 -2.58 -4.16 -4.89
C VAL A 42 -3.50 -4.45 -6.06
N ASP A 43 -4.59 -3.70 -6.18
CA ASP A 43 -5.54 -3.84 -7.28
C ASP A 43 -4.85 -3.53 -8.62
N ALA A 44 -4.14 -2.41 -8.73
CA ALA A 44 -3.39 -2.02 -9.92
C ALA A 44 -2.31 -3.04 -10.30
N GLU A 45 -1.57 -3.58 -9.32
CA GLU A 45 -0.55 -4.62 -9.55
C GLU A 45 -1.17 -5.93 -10.02
N ARG A 46 -2.32 -6.32 -9.46
CA ARG A 46 -3.06 -7.52 -9.87
C ARG A 46 -3.56 -7.37 -11.31
N PHE A 47 -4.19 -6.24 -11.64
CA PHE A 47 -4.64 -5.96 -13.00
C PHE A 47 -3.46 -5.85 -13.98
N GLY A 48 -2.31 -5.30 -13.57
CA GLY A 48 -1.10 -5.28 -14.40
C GLY A 48 -0.48 -6.67 -14.60
N GLY A 49 -0.54 -7.54 -13.59
CA GLY A 49 -0.02 -8.90 -13.65
C GLY A 49 -0.91 -9.88 -14.44
N GLU A 50 -2.24 -9.75 -14.35
CA GLU A 50 -3.19 -10.59 -15.08
C GLU A 50 -3.16 -10.32 -16.61
N GLN A 51 -2.84 -9.09 -17.02
CA GLN A 51 -2.70 -8.72 -18.44
C GLN A 51 -1.42 -9.26 -19.10
N GLY A 52 -0.44 -9.72 -18.31
CA GLY A 52 0.82 -10.27 -18.82
C GLY A 52 0.80 -11.76 -19.16
N LEU A 53 -0.21 -12.51 -18.72
CA LEU A 53 -0.30 -13.97 -18.92
C LEU A 53 -1.02 -14.36 -20.22
N ALA A 54 -1.63 -13.41 -20.93
CA ALA A 54 -2.45 -13.66 -22.11
C ALA A 54 -1.75 -13.38 -23.46
N ALA A 55 -0.40 -13.31 -23.50
CA ALA A 55 0.39 -13.02 -24.71
C ALA A 55 1.13 -14.25 -25.26
#